data_AF-A0A5B0H735-F1
#
_entry.id   AF-A0A5B0H735-F1
#
_cell.length_a   1.000
_cell.length_b   1.000
_cell.length_c   1.000
_cell.angle_alpha   90.00
_cell.angle_beta   90.00
_cell.angle_gamma   90.00
#
_symmetry.space_group_name_H-M   'P 1'
#
loop_
_entity.id
_entity.type
_entity.pdbx_description
1 polymer ?
#
loop_
_entity_poly.entity_id
_entity_poly.type
_entity_poly.pdbx_seq_one_letter_code
_entity_poly.pdbx_strand_id
1 'polypeptide(L)' 'IESLNARYRRAVRARGHFPSEQAAMKCLYLVTRSLVTRSLDPTGRGHTRWMMRWKPVLNAFAITFGDRWPGAEHY' A
#
# COMPACT_ATOMS: atom_id res chain seq x y z
N ILE A 1 -7.47 3.96 -4.26
CA ILE A 1 -7.79 5.14 -3.42
C ILE A 1 -9.11 4.92 -2.67
N GLU A 2 -10.24 4.67 -3.34
CA GLU A 2 -11.53 4.56 -2.63
C GLU A 2 -11.61 3.39 -1.64
N SER A 3 -10.99 2.24 -1.94
CA SER A 3 -10.91 1.10 -1.02
C SER A 3 -10.20 1.43 0.31
N LEU A 4 -9.23 2.34 0.28
CA LEU A 4 -8.49 2.82 1.43
C LEU A 4 -9.39 3.77 2.25
N ASN A 5 -10.04 4.74 1.60
CA ASN A 5 -11.00 5.65 2.21
C ASN A 5 -12.15 4.91 2.89
N ALA A 6 -12.72 3.89 2.24
CA ALA A 6 -13.79 3.07 2.80
C ALA A 6 -13.38 2.38 4.11
N ARG A 7 -12.12 1.91 4.19
CA ARG A 7 -11.58 1.27 5.40
C ARG A 7 -11.32 2.28 6.53
N TYR A 8 -10.80 3.46 6.22
CA TYR A 8 -10.66 4.53 7.21
C TYR A 8 -12.03 4.97 7.75
N ARG A 9 -13.00 5.22 6.88
CA ARG A 9 -14.38 5.57 7.29
C ARG A 9 -15.00 4.48 8.17
N ARG A 10 -14.78 3.20 7.86
CA ARG A 10 -15.24 2.09 8.71
C ARG A 10 -14.60 2.13 10.10
N ALA A 11 -13.29 2.33 10.18
CA ALA A 11 -12.57 2.38 11.45
C ALA A 11 -12.97 3.58 12.32
N VAL A 12 -13.15 4.75 11.70
CA VAL A 12 -13.63 5.97 12.38
C VAL A 12 -15.04 5.78 12.91
N ARG A 13 -15.97 5.26 12.09
CA ARG A 13 -17.35 4.98 12.52
C ARG A 13 -17.42 3.96 13.67
N ALA A 14 -16.56 2.94 13.66
CA ALA A 14 -16.52 1.94 14.72
C ALA A 14 -15.98 2.49 16.06
N ARG A 15 -15.14 3.53 16.03
CA ARG A 15 -14.59 4.15 17.25
C ARG A 15 -15.42 5.30 17.80
N GLY A 16 -16.12 6.06 16.95
CA GLY A 16 -16.90 7.22 17.38
C GLY A 16 -16.02 8.43 17.73
N HIS A 17 -16.29 9.07 18.88
CA HIS A 17 -15.54 10.24 19.33
C HIS A 17 -14.10 9.90 19.73
N PHE A 18 -13.16 10.77 19.37
CA PHE A 18 -11.75 10.63 19.74
C PHE A 18 -11.39 11.62 20.85
N PRO A 19 -10.69 11.19 21.92
CA PRO A 19 -10.33 12.05 23.03
C PRO A 19 -9.21 13.07 22.69
N SER A 20 -8.48 12.86 21.58
CA SER A 20 -7.48 13.79 21.07
C SER A 20 -7.18 13.54 19.59
N GLU A 21 -6.56 14.51 18.92
CA GLU A 21 -6.06 14.37 17.55
C GLU A 21 -5.04 13.22 17.43
N GLN A 22 -4.17 13.06 18.42
CA GLN A 22 -3.17 11.99 18.45
C GLN A 22 -3.82 10.60 18.50
N ALA A 23 -4.94 10.46 19.21
CA ALA A 23 -5.71 9.21 19.26
C ALA A 23 -6.36 8.88 17.90
N ALA A 24 -6.85 9.91 17.20
CA ALA A 24 -7.37 9.78 15.84
C ALA A 24 -6.26 9.40 14.85
N MET A 25 -5.11 10.07 14.91
CA MET A 25 -3.95 9.77 14.07
C MET A 25 -3.46 8.34 14.30
N LYS A 26 -3.34 7.91 15.56
CA LYS A 26 -2.97 6.52 15.89
C LYS A 26 -3.96 5.52 15.32
N CYS A 27 -5.26 5.84 15.29
CA CYS A 27 -6.27 5.00 14.64
C CYS A 27 -5.98 4.81 13.14
N LEU A 28 -5.80 5.91 12.41
CA LEU A 28 -5.53 5.88 10.97
C LEU A 28 -4.20 5.16 10.68
N TYR A 29 -3.18 5.39 11.50
CA TYR A 29 -1.90 4.66 11.40
C TYR A 29 -2.10 3.15 11.52
N LEU A 30 -2.84 2.69 12.53
CA LEU A 30 -3.09 1.25 12.73
C LEU A 30 -3.88 0.63 11.57
N VAL A 31 -4.85 1.35 11.01
CA VAL A 31 -5.60 0.90 9.83
C VAL A 31 -4.68 0.77 8.62
N THR A 32 -3.80 1.75 8.40
CA THR A 32 -2.81 1.75 7.33
C THR A 32 -1.81 0.60 7.49
N ARG A 33 -1.31 0.38 8.71
CA ARG A 33 -0.39 -0.72 8.98
C ARG A 33 -1.03 -2.08 8.73
N SER A 34 -2.26 -2.30 9.21
CA SER A 34 -3.01 -3.54 8.96
C SER A 34 -3.28 -3.78 7.48
N LEU A 35 -3.48 -2.70 6.71
CA LEU A 35 -3.60 -2.72 5.25
C LEU A 35 -2.32 -3.24 4.60
N VAL A 36 -1.18 -2.65 4.94
CA VAL A 36 0.14 -3.01 4.39
C VAL A 36 0.51 -4.45 4.76
N THR A 37 0.30 -4.86 6.01
CA THR A 37 0.58 -6.25 6.43
C THR A 37 -0.23 -7.27 5.62
N ARG A 38 -1.47 -6.93 5.23
CA ARG A 38 -2.30 -7.81 4.42
C ARG A 38 -1.93 -7.77 2.94
N SER A 39 -1.48 -6.63 2.41
CA SER A 39 -1.03 -6.51 1.02
C SER A 39 0.31 -7.19 0.76
N LEU A 40 1.13 -7.37 1.79
CA LEU A 40 2.37 -8.15 1.68
C LEU A 40 2.12 -9.63 1.35
N ASP A 41 0.86 -10.08 1.35
CA ASP A 41 0.44 -11.47 1.13
C ASP A 41 1.37 -12.46 1.85
N PRO A 42 1.07 -12.87 3.09
CA PRO A 42 1.93 -13.78 3.83
C PRO A 42 2.17 -15.13 3.11
N THR A 43 1.44 -15.44 2.05
CA THR A 43 1.65 -16.62 1.20
C THR A 43 2.51 -16.38 -0.05
N GLY A 44 2.87 -15.13 -0.35
CA GLY A 44 3.73 -14.71 -1.47
C GLY A 44 3.13 -14.87 -2.87
N ARG A 45 1.94 -15.49 -3.01
CA ARG A 45 1.33 -15.84 -4.31
C ARG A 45 0.87 -14.62 -5.09
N GLY A 46 0.37 -13.60 -4.40
CA GLY A 46 -0.06 -12.33 -4.95
C GLY A 46 1.12 -11.52 -5.48
N HIS A 47 2.26 -11.52 -4.77
CA HIS A 47 3.49 -10.84 -5.18
C HIS A 47 4.03 -11.39 -6.50
N THR A 48 4.12 -12.73 -6.61
CA THR A 48 4.59 -13.40 -7.84
C THR A 48 3.68 -13.15 -9.05
N ARG A 49 2.35 -13.19 -8.86
CA ARG A 49 1.39 -12.84 -9.92
C ARG A 49 1.48 -11.36 -10.32
N TRP A 50 1.73 -10.48 -9.37
CA TRP A 50 1.87 -9.05 -9.62
C TRP A 50 3.12 -8.77 -10.45
N MET A 51 4.29 -9.29 -10.05
CA MET A 51 5.55 -9.09 -10.79
C MET A 51 5.45 -9.58 -12.24
N MET A 52 4.83 -10.74 -12.49
CA MET A 52 4.63 -11.24 -13.86
C MET A 52 3.77 -10.30 -14.71
N ARG A 53 2.67 -9.75 -14.16
CA ARG A 53 1.78 -8.83 -14.89
C ARG A 53 2.44 -7.46 -15.13
N TRP A 54 3.31 -7.03 -14.23
CA TRP A 54 3.89 -5.68 -14.26
C TRP A 54 5.20 -5.60 -15.06
N LYS A 55 5.84 -6.72 -15.39
CA LYS A 55 7.12 -6.74 -16.12
C LYS A 55 7.14 -5.87 -17.39
N PRO A 56 6.13 -5.89 -18.29
CA PRO A 56 6.13 -5.02 -19.47
C PRO A 56 6.08 -3.52 -19.12
N VAL A 57 5.31 -3.17 -18.07
CA VAL A 57 5.18 -1.78 -17.61
C VAL A 57 6.47 -1.29 -16.98
N LEU A 58 7.13 -2.13 -16.18
CA LEU A 58 8.43 -1.82 -15.58
C LEU A 58 9.50 -1.61 -16.65
N ASN A 59 9.50 -2.42 -17.72
CA ASN A 59 10.41 -2.22 -18.85
C ASN A 59 10.17 -0.88 -19.56
N ALA A 60 8.91 -0.49 -19.77
CA ALA A 60 8.58 0.80 -20.38
C ALA A 60 9.04 1.98 -19.52
N PHE A 61 8.93 1.86 -18.19
CA PHE A 61 9.44 2.87 -17.27
C PHE A 61 10.97 2.95 -17.27
N ALA A 62 11.65 1.81 -17.31
CA ALA A 62 13.12 1.78 -17.39
C ALA A 62 13.64 2.46 -18.65
N ILE A 63 12.92 2.38 -19.78
CA ILE A 63 13.27 3.11 -21.01
C ILE A 63 12.97 4.61 -20.87
N THR A 64 11.80 4.96 -20.35
CA THR A 64 11.32 6.35 -20.31
C THR A 64 12.04 7.20 -19.25
N PHE A 65 12.47 6.57 -18.15
CA PHE A 65 13.05 7.21 -16.98
C PHE A 65 14.42 6.63 -16.60
N GLY A 66 15.22 6.18 -17.59
CA GLY A 66 16.44 5.41 -17.33
C GLY A 66 17.49 6.08 -16.42
N ASP A 67 17.48 7.41 -16.32
CA ASP A 67 18.35 8.20 -15.43
C ASP A 67 17.91 8.20 -13.95
N ARG A 68 16.63 7.93 -13.68
CA ARG A 68 16.00 7.97 -12.35
C ARG A 68 15.43 6.62 -11.91
N TRP A 69 15.33 5.68 -12.83
CA TRP A 69 14.79 4.36 -12.57
C TRP A 69 15.85 3.50 -11.87
N PRO A 70 15.53 2.86 -10.73
CA PRO A 70 16.50 2.03 -10.02
C PRO A 70 16.97 0.89 -10.93
N GLY A 71 18.27 0.62 -10.91
CA GLY A 71 18.87 -0.48 -11.66
C GLY A 71 18.31 -1.85 -11.26
N ALA A 72 18.51 -2.83 -12.13
CA ALA A 72 17.99 -4.19 -11.95
C ALA A 72 18.49 -4.87 -10.65
N GLU A 73 19.62 -4.40 -10.13
CA GLU A 73 20.25 -4.81 -8.88
C GLU A 73 19.45 -4.48 -7.60
N HIS A 74 18.42 -3.63 -7.71
CA HIS A 74 17.60 -3.19 -6.57
C HIS A 74 16.23 -3.88 -6.46
N TYR A 75 15.95 -4.88 -7.31
CA TYR A 75 14.68 -5.62 -7.35
C TYR A 75 14.76 -7.02 -6.74
#